data_AF-A0ABC8UNE5-F1
#
_entry.id   AF-A0ABC8UNE5-F1
#
_cell.length_a   1.000
_cell.length_b   1.000
_cell.length_c   1.000
_cell.angle_alpha   90.00
_cell.angle_beta   90.00
_cell.angle_gamma   90.00
#
_symmetry.space_group_name_H-M   'P 1'
#
loop_
_entity.id
_entity.type
_entity.pdbx_description
1 polymer ?
#
loop_
_entity_poly.entity_id
_entity_poly.type
_entity_poly.pdbx_seq_one_letter_code
_entity_poly.pdbx_strand_id
1 'polypeptide(L)'
;MLVSSAGSRSALFAATDPQVPEYCEMLKADEWPVCAFISQDCRPTNPSEESHNVETSYKVWEKTLEMVGLPSDAVERLIEGEEVICSRYGAQQE
;
A
#
# COMPACT_ATOMS: atom_id res chain seq x y z
N MET A 1 16.41 7.89 26.26
CA MET A 1 16.36 7.02 25.07
C MET A 1 14.97 6.38 25.00
N LEU A 2 13.95 7.05 24.44
CA LEU A 2 12.55 6.56 24.38
C LEU A 2 11.81 7.07 23.11
N VAL A 3 12.42 7.00 21.93
CA VAL A 3 11.76 7.40 20.66
C VAL A 3 11.06 6.22 19.97
N SER A 4 11.38 4.97 20.34
CA SER A 4 10.85 3.76 19.69
C SER A 4 9.37 3.45 19.96
N SER A 5 8.76 4.00 21.01
CA SER A 5 7.41 3.56 21.43
C SER A 5 6.29 4.11 20.55
N ALA A 6 6.35 5.38 20.14
CA ALA A 6 5.24 6.02 19.43
C ALA A 6 4.99 5.42 18.04
N GLY A 7 6.06 5.22 17.25
CA GLY A 7 5.95 4.60 15.92
C GLY A 7 5.57 3.12 15.97
N SER A 8 6.11 2.35 16.92
CA SER A 8 5.71 0.95 17.10
C SER A 8 4.25 0.82 17.53
N ARG A 9 3.74 1.75 18.35
CA ARG A 9 2.34 1.77 18.77
C ARG A 9 1.40 2.03 17.60
N SER A 10 1.65 3.05 16.77
CA SER A 10 0.78 3.36 15.64
C SER A 10 0.79 2.25 14.58
N ALA A 11 1.93 1.62 14.34
CA ALA A 11 2.02 0.44 13.48
C ALA A 11 1.23 -0.75 14.04
N LEU A 12 1.38 -1.05 15.33
CA LEU A 12 0.63 -2.12 15.99
C LEU A 12 -0.88 -1.86 15.94
N PHE A 13 -1.28 -0.62 16.22
CA PHE A 13 -2.67 -0.19 16.12
C PHE A 13 -3.22 -0.38 14.70
N ALA A 14 -2.52 0.12 13.67
CA ALA A 14 -2.94 -0.03 12.27
C ALA A 14 -3.09 -1.50 11.84
N ALA A 15 -2.28 -2.40 12.42
CA ALA A 15 -2.30 -3.82 12.09
C ALA A 15 -3.33 -4.65 12.87
N THR A 16 -3.81 -4.17 14.03
CA THR A 16 -4.54 -5.04 14.98
C THR A 16 -5.82 -4.45 15.55
N ASP A 17 -6.00 -3.12 15.52
CA ASP A 17 -7.18 -2.51 16.10
C ASP A 17 -8.42 -2.76 15.22
N PRO A 18 -9.54 -3.27 15.76
CA PRO A 18 -10.75 -3.58 14.99
C PRO A 18 -11.36 -2.38 14.26
N GLN A 19 -11.09 -1.14 14.70
CA GLN A 19 -11.62 0.04 14.02
C GLN A 19 -10.99 0.27 12.64
N VAL A 20 -9.79 -0.27 12.40
CA VAL A 20 -9.05 -0.08 11.15
C VAL A 20 -9.75 -0.77 9.97
N PRO A 21 -10.09 -2.07 10.03
CA PRO A 21 -10.86 -2.71 8.97
C PRO A 21 -12.25 -2.07 8.80
N GLU A 22 -12.93 -1.68 9.87
CA GLU A 22 -14.23 -0.98 9.79
C GLU A 22 -14.12 0.33 9.00
N TYR A 23 -13.10 1.14 9.29
CA TYR A 23 -12.82 2.37 8.57
C TYR A 23 -12.44 2.11 7.11
N CYS A 24 -11.64 1.07 6.83
CA CYS A 24 -11.32 0.67 5.46
C CYS A 24 -12.56 0.27 4.66
N GLU A 25 -13.52 -0.45 5.26
CA GLU A 25 -14.78 -0.82 4.59
C GLU A 25 -15.65 0.41 4.31
N MET A 26 -15.69 1.38 5.21
CA MET A 26 -16.36 2.66 4.98
C MET A 26 -15.74 3.41 3.79
N LEU A 27 -14.40 3.52 3.74
CA LEU A 27 -13.71 4.16 2.62
C LEU A 27 -13.96 3.47 1.29
N LYS A 28 -13.99 2.12 1.27
CA LYS A 28 -14.34 1.35 0.07
C LYS A 28 -15.78 1.62 -0.38
N ALA A 29 -16.72 1.67 0.55
CA ALA A 29 -18.14 1.93 0.25
C ALA A 29 -18.35 3.34 -0.33
N ASP A 30 -17.53 4.31 0.08
CA ASP A 30 -17.54 5.68 -0.42
C ASP A 30 -16.71 5.88 -1.71
N GLU A 31 -16.21 4.79 -2.30
CA GLU A 31 -15.30 4.80 -3.47
C GLU A 31 -14.11 5.77 -3.27
N TRP A 32 -13.62 5.85 -2.03
CA TRP A 32 -12.57 6.80 -1.67
C TRP A 32 -11.28 6.48 -2.43
N PRO A 33 -10.62 7.47 -3.06
CA PRO A 33 -9.54 7.23 -4.02
C PRO A 33 -8.22 6.79 -3.39
N VAL A 34 -8.12 6.74 -2.06
CA VAL A 34 -6.90 6.44 -1.30
C VAL A 34 -7.16 5.48 -0.15
N CYS A 35 -6.12 4.78 0.29
CA CYS A 35 -6.20 3.89 1.45
C CYS A 35 -6.39 4.67 2.76
N ALA A 36 -6.82 3.95 3.80
CA ALA A 36 -6.89 4.49 5.16
C ALA A 36 -5.54 5.05 5.62
N PHE A 37 -5.54 6.31 6.05
CA PHE A 37 -4.38 6.96 6.62
C PHE A 37 -4.56 7.13 8.13
N ILE A 38 -3.68 6.50 8.90
CA ILE A 38 -3.71 6.50 10.37
C ILE A 38 -2.56 7.35 10.90
N SER A 39 -2.87 8.38 11.69
CA SER A 39 -1.87 9.27 12.25
C SER A 39 -1.08 8.64 13.40
N GLN A 40 -0.01 9.30 13.83
CA GLN A 40 0.75 8.97 15.04
C GLN A 40 -0.10 8.90 16.32
N ASP A 41 -1.25 9.55 16.31
CA ASP A 41 -2.21 9.57 17.43
C ASP A 41 -3.16 8.37 17.40
N CYS A 42 -2.93 7.40 16.49
CA CYS A 42 -3.72 6.18 16.32
C CYS A 42 -5.18 6.54 15.99
N ARG A 43 -5.37 7.43 15.02
CA ARG A 43 -6.68 7.87 14.55
C ARG A 43 -6.72 7.95 13.03
N PRO A 44 -7.83 7.57 12.40
CA PRO A 44 -8.10 7.93 11.02
C PRO A 44 -7.99 9.44 10.81
N THR A 45 -7.28 9.86 9.77
CA THR A 45 -7.18 11.26 9.40
C THR A 45 -7.11 11.41 7.89
N ASN A 46 -7.50 12.58 7.39
CA ASN A 46 -7.37 12.88 5.97
C ASN A 46 -5.88 12.93 5.59
N PRO A 47 -5.46 12.25 4.51
CA PRO A 47 -4.11 12.34 4.02
C PRO A 47 -3.89 13.68 3.28
N SER A 48 -2.67 13.91 2.80
CA SER A 48 -2.34 15.13 2.05
C SER A 48 -3.17 15.25 0.77
N GLU A 49 -3.41 16.48 0.30
CA GLU A 49 -4.13 16.70 -0.97
C GLU A 49 -3.49 15.94 -2.13
N GLU A 50 -2.16 15.95 -2.23
CA GLU A 50 -1.41 15.23 -3.28
C GLU A 50 -1.69 13.73 -3.31
N SER A 51 -1.96 13.09 -2.16
CA SER A 51 -2.25 11.66 -2.12
C SER A 51 -3.53 11.28 -2.88
N HIS A 52 -4.45 12.23 -3.05
CA HIS A 52 -5.70 12.03 -3.80
C HIS A 52 -5.49 12.08 -5.31
N ASN A 53 -4.27 12.37 -5.79
CA ASN A 53 -3.93 12.38 -7.20
C ASN A 53 -3.75 10.93 -7.72
N VAL A 54 -4.84 10.36 -8.20
CA VAL A 54 -4.89 9.00 -8.75
C VAL A 54 -3.99 8.86 -9.98
N GLU A 55 -3.90 9.88 -10.84
CA GLU A 55 -3.03 9.86 -12.02
C GLU A 55 -1.55 9.73 -11.63
N THR A 56 -1.10 10.52 -10.65
CA THR A 56 0.26 10.40 -10.11
C THR A 56 0.48 9.04 -9.47
N SER A 57 -0.51 8.52 -8.74
CA SER A 57 -0.43 7.20 -8.09
C SER A 57 -0.22 6.07 -9.11
N TYR A 58 -0.93 6.09 -10.23
CA TYR A 58 -0.73 5.14 -11.33
C TYR A 58 0.67 5.27 -11.95
N LYS A 59 1.15 6.48 -12.22
CA LYS A 59 2.52 6.69 -12.76
C LYS A 59 3.59 6.16 -11.80
N VAL A 60 3.43 6.38 -10.50
CA VAL A 60 4.34 5.86 -9.48
C VAL A 60 4.30 4.34 -9.44
N TRP A 61 3.11 3.74 -9.53
CA TRP A 61 2.92 2.30 -9.56
C TRP A 61 3.61 1.64 -10.76
N GLU A 62 3.32 2.12 -11.97
CA GLU A 62 3.94 1.61 -13.21
C GLU A 62 5.46 1.75 -13.17
N LYS A 63 5.95 2.92 -12.73
CA LYS A 63 7.39 3.15 -12.65
C LYS A 63 8.04 2.25 -11.60
N THR A 64 7.34 1.97 -10.49
CA THR A 64 7.83 1.06 -9.46
C THR A 64 7.98 -0.35 -10.02
N LEU A 65 6.97 -0.88 -10.71
CA LEU A 65 7.03 -2.20 -11.36
C LEU A 65 8.19 -2.29 -12.37
N GLU A 66 8.35 -1.29 -13.24
CA GLU A 66 9.48 -1.19 -14.17
C GLU A 66 10.83 -1.23 -13.42
N MET A 67 10.97 -0.43 -12.36
CA MET A 67 12.22 -0.34 -11.59
C MET A 67 12.56 -1.61 -10.83
N VAL A 68 11.57 -2.37 -10.36
CA VAL A 68 11.80 -3.68 -9.72
C VAL A 68 11.92 -4.83 -10.73
N GLY A 69 11.68 -4.58 -12.02
CA GLY A 69 11.79 -5.55 -13.09
C GLY A 69 10.57 -6.48 -13.21
N LEU A 70 9.40 -6.04 -12.74
CA LEU A 70 8.13 -6.74 -12.89
C LEU A 70 7.34 -6.18 -14.09
N PRO A 71 6.56 -7.03 -14.77
CA PRO A 71 5.67 -6.56 -15.82
C PRO A 71 4.51 -5.74 -15.22
N SER A 72 3.87 -4.89 -16.03
CA SER A 72 2.79 -4.01 -15.58
C SER A 72 1.54 -4.75 -15.14
N ASP A 73 1.32 -5.95 -15.66
CA ASP A 73 0.21 -6.86 -15.34
C ASP A 73 0.56 -7.87 -14.22
N ALA A 74 1.68 -7.67 -13.54
CA ALA A 74 2.17 -8.62 -12.54
C ALA A 74 1.14 -8.88 -11.43
N VAL A 75 0.42 -7.85 -10.98
CA VAL A 75 -0.53 -8.01 -9.87
C VAL A 75 -1.79 -8.74 -10.30
N GLU A 76 -2.32 -8.44 -11.48
CA GLU A 76 -3.47 -9.12 -12.06
C GLU A 76 -3.17 -10.61 -12.22
N ARG A 77 -2.01 -10.94 -12.79
CA ARG A 77 -1.54 -12.31 -12.97
C ARG A 77 -1.36 -13.05 -11.64
N LEU A 78 -0.79 -12.39 -10.62
CA LEU A 78 -0.66 -12.96 -9.28
C LEU A 78 -2.01 -13.21 -8.60
N ILE A 79 -3.00 -12.34 -8.81
CA ILE A 79 -4.37 -12.52 -8.30
C ILE A 79 -5.04 -13.72 -8.97
N GLU A 80 -4.78 -13.94 -10.26
CA GLU A 80 -5.25 -15.10 -11.02
C GLU A 80 -4.51 -16.40 -10.66
N GLY A 81 -3.47 -16.32 -9.81
CA GLY A 81 -2.69 -17.45 -9.34
C GLY A 81 -1.57 -17.87 -10.29
N GLU A 82 -1.20 -17.02 -11.25
CA GLU A 82 -0.08 -17.26 -12.15
C GLU A 82 1.28 -16.98 -11.50
N GLU A 83 2.32 -17.63 -12.01
CA GLU A 83 3.70 -17.30 -11.67
C GLU A 83 4.19 -16.10 -12.49
N VAL A 84 4.79 -15.14 -11.78
CA VAL A 84 5.41 -13.95 -12.39
C VAL A 84 6.91 -13.96 -12.10
N ILE A 85 7.71 -14.02 -13.17
CA ILE A 85 9.16 -13.97 -13.07
C ILE A 85 9.62 -12.52 -13.06
N CYS A 86 10.34 -12.13 -12.02
CA CYS A 86 11.04 -10.85 -11.99
C CYS A 86 12.23 -10.89 -12.96
N SER A 87 12.24 -10.01 -13.97
CA SER A 87 13.33 -9.95 -14.96
C SER A 87 14.68 -9.57 -14.36
N ARG A 88 14.70 -8.93 -13.18
CA ARG A 88 15.92 -8.48 -12.51
C ARG A 88 16.56 -9.54 -11.61
N TYR A 89 15.76 -10.36 -10.94
CA TYR A 89 16.24 -11.32 -9.93
C TYR A 89 15.89 -12.78 -10.25
N GLY A 90 14.84 -13.03 -11.05
CA GLY A 90 14.37 -14.37 -11.40
C GLY A 90 15.02 -14.97 -12.64
N ALA A 91 15.69 -14.16 -13.47
CA ALA A 91 16.39 -14.62 -14.67
C ALA A 91 17.82 -15.13 -14.40
N GLN A 92 18.29 -15.08 -13.15
CA GLN A 92 19.52 -15.79 -12.73
C GLN A 92 19.18 -17.24 -12.38
N GLN A 93 18.77 -18.01 -13.38
CA GLN A 93 18.99 -19.46 -13.39
C GLN A 93 20.13 -19.68 -14.41
N GLU A 94 21.14 -20.47 -14.04
CA GLU A 94 22.41 -20.70 -14.75
C GLU A 94 22.33 -20.78 -16.29
#